data_AF-A0A835LE47-F1
#
_entry.id   AF-A0A835LE47-F1
#
_cell.length_a   1.000
_cell.length_b   1.000
_cell.length_c   1.000
_cell.angle_alpha   90.00
_cell.angle_beta   90.00
_cell.angle_gamma   90.00
#
_symmetry.space_group_name_H-M   'P 1'
#
loop_
_entity.id
_entity.type
_entity.pdbx_description
1 polymer ?
#
loop_
_entity_poly.entity_id
_entity_poly.type
_entity_poly.pdbx_seq_one_letter_code
_entity_poly.pdbx_strand_id
1 'polypeptide(L)'
;MPSWSPDGELIAFSSNRHNLDGDECYSLYLIRPDGTDLRRVHVAGPEGSDVVDREGIYHVCFSSDSKWLLFTATLGGVPAEPVSIPNGFEFYGDLYVVRFDGSGLQRLTWNGSLVIENVVDKLKGHFDDQF
;
A
#
# COMPACT_ATOMS: atom_id res chain seq x y z
N MET A 1 1.41 4.94 -9.10
CA MET A 1 2.65 4.84 -9.89
C MET A 1 3.46 3.65 -9.39
N PRO A 2 4.21 2.93 -10.23
CA PRO A 2 5.13 1.88 -9.76
C PRO A 2 6.31 2.50 -9.01
N SER A 3 6.89 1.78 -8.07
CA SER A 3 8.06 2.18 -7.28
C SER A 3 9.16 1.13 -7.39
N TRP A 4 10.38 1.57 -7.65
CA TRP A 4 11.55 0.72 -7.66
C TRP A 4 12.10 0.58 -6.24
N SER A 5 12.57 -0.61 -5.89
CA SER A 5 13.38 -0.77 -4.69
C SER A 5 14.70 -0.03 -4.87
N PRO A 6 15.24 0.62 -3.82
CA PRO A 6 16.53 1.32 -3.89
C PRO A 6 17.71 0.44 -4.32
N ASP A 7 17.67 -0.86 -3.99
CA ASP A 7 18.65 -1.85 -4.46
C ASP A 7 18.47 -2.27 -5.93
N GLY A 8 17.37 -1.86 -6.57
CA GLY A 8 17.05 -2.18 -7.96
C GLY A 8 16.61 -3.62 -8.21
N GLU A 9 16.43 -4.45 -7.17
CA GLU A 9 16.04 -5.85 -7.35
C GLU A 9 14.55 -6.05 -7.64
N LEU A 10 13.70 -5.10 -7.25
CA LEU A 10 12.25 -5.24 -7.27
C LEU A 10 11.55 -3.97 -7.75
N ILE A 11 10.37 -4.16 -8.35
CA ILE A 11 9.42 -3.12 -8.69
C ILE A 11 8.10 -3.44 -8.00
N ALA A 12 7.61 -2.51 -7.18
CA ALA A 12 6.31 -2.57 -6.53
C ALA A 12 5.27 -1.80 -7.31
N PHE A 13 4.07 -2.35 -7.45
CA PHE A 13 2.96 -1.67 -8.12
C PHE A 13 1.60 -2.18 -7.67
N SER A 14 0.59 -1.32 -7.78
CA SER A 14 -0.82 -1.67 -7.56
C SER A 14 -1.44 -2.24 -8.84
N SER A 15 -2.15 -3.36 -8.74
CA SER A 15 -2.87 -3.97 -9.88
C SER A 15 -4.12 -4.71 -9.41
N ASN A 16 -5.15 -4.76 -10.24
CA ASN A 16 -6.38 -5.54 -10.04
C ASN A 16 -6.37 -6.86 -10.84
N ARG A 17 -5.19 -7.32 -11.28
CA ARG A 17 -5.05 -8.48 -12.18
C ARG A 17 -5.59 -9.81 -11.62
N HIS A 18 -5.76 -9.93 -10.31
CA HIS A 18 -6.34 -11.10 -9.68
C HIS A 18 -7.87 -11.15 -9.80
N ASN A 19 -8.52 -10.03 -10.12
CA ASN A 19 -9.97 -9.92 -10.20
C ASN A 19 -10.36 -9.12 -11.45
N LEU A 20 -10.38 -9.80 -12.60
CA LEU A 20 -10.72 -9.19 -13.90
C LEU A 20 -12.23 -9.00 -14.10
N ASP A 21 -13.06 -9.71 -13.32
CA ASP A 21 -14.52 -9.78 -13.48
C ASP A 21 -15.29 -8.97 -12.41
N GLY A 22 -14.62 -8.30 -11.48
CA GLY A 22 -15.22 -7.71 -10.28
C GLY A 22 -14.63 -6.36 -9.85
N ASP A 23 -15.05 -5.91 -8.65
CA ASP A 23 -14.77 -4.60 -8.03
C ASP A 23 -13.37 -4.02 -8.33
N GLU A 24 -13.28 -2.69 -8.51
CA GLU A 24 -12.07 -1.90 -8.80
C GLU A 24 -11.08 -1.85 -7.61
N CYS A 25 -10.82 -2.99 -6.97
CA CYS A 25 -9.89 -3.15 -5.87
C CYS A 25 -8.51 -3.53 -6.40
N TYR A 26 -7.51 -2.74 -6.02
CA TYR A 26 -6.12 -3.00 -6.35
C TYR A 26 -5.44 -3.75 -5.20
N SER A 27 -4.53 -4.65 -5.55
CA SER A 27 -3.61 -5.30 -4.62
C SER A 27 -2.17 -4.95 -4.94
N LEU A 28 -1.30 -5.20 -3.97
CA LEU A 28 0.13 -4.96 -4.07
C LEU A 28 0.84 -6.12 -4.78
N TYR A 29 1.64 -5.79 -5.79
CA TYR A 29 2.45 -6.74 -6.54
C TYR A 29 3.92 -6.33 -6.51
N LEU A 30 4.77 -7.33 -6.54
CA LEU A 30 6.22 -7.23 -6.72
C LEU A 30 6.62 -8.00 -7.97
N ILE A 31 7.60 -7.48 -8.70
CA ILE A 31 8.22 -8.14 -9.85
C ILE A 31 9.69 -7.76 -9.93
N ARG A 32 10.54 -8.64 -10.46
CA ARG A 32 11.92 -8.28 -10.82
C ARG A 32 11.94 -7.41 -12.09
N PRO A 33 12.97 -6.57 -12.28
CA PRO A 33 13.12 -5.74 -13.49
C PRO A 33 13.19 -6.54 -14.80
N ASP A 34 13.63 -7.79 -14.73
CA ASP A 34 13.69 -8.72 -15.87
C ASP A 34 12.32 -9.36 -16.20
N GLY A 35 11.28 -9.06 -15.42
CA GLY A 35 9.93 -9.59 -15.57
C GLY A 35 9.68 -10.92 -14.85
N THR A 36 10.66 -11.47 -14.13
CA THR A 36 10.52 -12.71 -13.36
C THR A 36 10.02 -12.47 -11.93
N ASP A 37 9.69 -13.54 -11.22
CA ASP A 37 9.26 -13.52 -9.81
C ASP A 37 8.09 -12.55 -9.53
N LEU A 38 7.15 -12.47 -10.47
CA LEU A 38 5.90 -11.75 -10.27
C LEU A 38 5.11 -12.43 -9.14
N ARG A 39 4.87 -11.70 -8.06
CA ARG A 39 4.08 -12.19 -6.92
C ARG A 39 3.20 -11.12 -6.31
N ARG A 40 2.12 -11.55 -5.69
CA ARG A 40 1.22 -10.70 -4.92
C ARG A 40 1.65 -10.68 -3.46
N VAL A 41 1.54 -9.53 -2.82
CA VAL A 41 1.76 -9.37 -1.37
C VAL A 41 0.40 -9.29 -0.70
N HIS A 42 0.05 -10.32 0.06
CA HIS A 42 -1.20 -10.40 0.79
C HIS A 42 -1.06 -9.68 2.13
N VAL A 43 -1.83 -8.62 2.34
CA VAL A 43 -1.74 -7.78 3.55
C VAL A 43 -3.03 -7.82 4.37
N ALA A 44 -4.20 -8.03 3.76
CA ALA A 44 -5.46 -8.00 4.48
C ALA A 44 -5.83 -9.33 5.16
N GLY A 45 -5.23 -10.45 4.74
CA GLY A 45 -5.62 -11.78 5.18
C GLY A 45 -4.85 -12.89 4.48
N PRO A 46 -5.26 -14.16 4.68
CA PRO A 46 -4.64 -15.30 4.02
C PRO A 46 -4.96 -15.32 2.52
N GLU A 47 -4.03 -15.86 1.73
CA GLU A 47 -4.22 -16.13 0.30
C GLU A 47 -5.51 -16.93 0.07
N GLY A 48 -6.30 -16.54 -0.93
CA GLY A 48 -7.56 -17.19 -1.30
C GLY A 48 -8.78 -16.76 -0.47
N SER A 49 -8.64 -15.79 0.43
CA SER A 49 -9.79 -15.19 1.13
C SER A 49 -10.38 -14.01 0.36
N ASP A 50 -11.71 -13.86 0.38
CA ASP A 50 -12.41 -12.72 -0.25
C ASP A 50 -11.93 -11.35 0.26
N VAL A 51 -11.41 -11.31 1.49
CA VAL A 51 -10.91 -10.08 2.14
C VAL A 51 -9.65 -9.58 1.44
N VAL A 52 -8.75 -10.49 1.08
CA VAL A 52 -7.51 -10.17 0.35
C VAL A 52 -7.81 -9.66 -1.05
N ASP A 53 -8.86 -10.17 -1.69
CA ASP A 53 -9.25 -9.73 -3.03
C ASP A 53 -9.86 -8.33 -3.09
N ARG A 54 -10.16 -7.75 -1.93
CA ARG A 54 -10.79 -6.43 -1.76
C ARG A 54 -9.90 -5.45 -0.97
N GLU A 55 -8.58 -5.60 -1.10
CA GLU A 55 -7.56 -4.87 -0.34
C GLU A 55 -7.52 -3.35 -0.55
N GLY A 56 -7.86 -2.86 -1.75
CA GLY A 56 -7.90 -1.42 -2.05
C GLY A 56 -6.57 -0.71 -1.78
N ILE A 57 -5.47 -1.23 -2.33
CA ILE A 57 -4.11 -0.70 -2.14
C ILE A 57 -3.70 0.20 -3.29
N TYR A 58 -3.32 1.43 -2.96
CA TYR A 58 -2.89 2.46 -3.89
C TYR A 58 -1.47 2.94 -3.56
N HIS A 59 -0.96 3.90 -4.34
CA HIS A 59 0.32 4.61 -4.18
C HIS A 59 1.36 3.92 -3.28
N VAL A 60 2.12 2.98 -3.85
CA VAL A 60 3.19 2.27 -3.14
C VAL A 60 4.55 2.96 -3.30
N CYS A 61 5.37 2.94 -2.26
CA CYS A 61 6.77 3.36 -2.27
C CYS A 61 7.64 2.45 -1.40
N PHE A 62 8.85 2.14 -1.85
CA PHE A 62 9.86 1.45 -1.04
C PHE A 62 10.52 2.38 -0.02
N SER A 63 10.88 1.83 1.14
CA SER A 63 11.84 2.46 2.06
C SER A 63 13.24 2.48 1.44
N SER A 64 14.07 3.44 1.87
CA SER A 64 15.46 3.60 1.41
C SER A 64 16.33 2.36 1.67
N ASP A 65 15.97 1.55 2.66
CA ASP A 65 16.64 0.30 3.01
C ASP A 65 16.07 -0.95 2.29
N SER A 66 15.15 -0.79 1.34
CA SER A 66 14.45 -1.85 0.59
C SER A 66 13.67 -2.87 1.44
N LYS A 67 13.51 -2.67 2.75
CA LYS A 67 12.86 -3.66 3.63
C LYS A 67 11.36 -3.46 3.76
N TRP A 68 10.88 -2.23 3.57
CA TRP A 68 9.51 -1.84 3.82
C TRP A 68 8.86 -1.26 2.57
N LEU A 69 7.56 -1.45 2.49
CA LEU A 69 6.67 -0.84 1.51
C LEU A 69 5.72 0.07 2.28
N LEU A 70 5.72 1.36 1.97
CA LEU A 70 4.69 2.32 2.36
C LEU A 70 3.62 2.34 1.28
N PHE A 71 2.36 2.30 1.68
CA PHE A 71 1.26 2.39 0.73
C PHE A 71 0.03 3.01 1.39
N THR A 72 -0.87 3.54 0.57
CA THR A 72 -2.19 3.96 1.01
C THR A 72 -3.17 2.80 0.80
N ALA A 73 -4.02 2.52 1.79
CA ALA A 73 -5.03 1.48 1.61
C ALA A 73 -6.32 1.73 2.39
N THR A 74 -7.40 1.14 1.92
CA THR A 74 -8.73 1.15 2.57
C THR A 74 -9.00 -0.15 3.35
N LEU A 75 -7.95 -0.67 3.99
CA LEU A 75 -8.03 -1.87 4.84
C LEU A 75 -8.90 -1.57 6.08
N GLY A 76 -10.05 -2.23 6.20
CA GLY A 76 -10.90 -2.17 7.41
C GLY A 76 -12.19 -1.33 7.32
N GLY A 77 -12.60 -0.89 6.13
CA GLY A 77 -13.92 -0.27 5.91
C GLY A 77 -13.90 1.25 5.82
N VAL A 78 -15.05 1.77 5.35
CA VAL A 78 -15.28 3.10 4.77
C VAL A 78 -14.54 4.23 5.50
N PRO A 79 -13.80 5.10 4.78
CA PRO A 79 -13.21 6.30 5.37
C PRO A 79 -14.27 7.10 6.13
N ALA A 80 -13.89 7.70 7.25
CA ALA A 80 -14.73 8.61 8.04
C ALA A 80 -14.92 9.97 7.32
N GLU A 81 -15.14 9.95 6.00
CA GLU A 81 -15.38 11.14 5.21
C GLU A 81 -16.89 11.41 5.11
N PRO A 82 -17.33 12.67 5.27
CA PRO A 82 -18.71 13.02 5.00
C PRO A 82 -19.03 12.74 3.53
N VAL A 83 -20.13 12.03 3.29
CA VAL A 83 -20.70 11.55 2.00
C VAL A 83 -21.03 12.68 1.01
N SER A 84 -20.56 13.91 1.22
CA SER A 84 -21.07 15.12 0.57
C SER A 84 -20.10 15.79 -0.42
N ILE A 85 -19.00 15.16 -0.83
CA ILE A 85 -18.11 15.74 -1.86
C ILE A 85 -18.45 15.10 -3.22
N PRO A 86 -19.17 15.80 -4.13
CA PRO A 86 -19.69 15.18 -5.36
C PRO A 86 -18.58 14.82 -6.38
N ASN A 87 -17.32 15.15 -6.10
CA ASN A 87 -16.14 14.93 -6.94
C ASN A 87 -14.93 14.39 -6.13
N GLY A 88 -15.15 13.72 -5.00
CA GLY A 88 -14.08 13.13 -4.19
C GLY A 88 -13.44 11.90 -4.85
N PHE A 89 -12.63 12.11 -5.90
CA PHE A 89 -12.05 11.04 -6.70
C PHE A 89 -10.83 10.33 -6.07
N GLU A 90 -10.48 10.67 -4.83
CA GLU A 90 -9.39 10.02 -4.12
C GLU A 90 -9.89 9.56 -2.76
N PHE A 91 -10.22 8.26 -2.68
CA PHE A 91 -10.40 7.56 -1.42
C PHE A 91 -9.10 7.68 -0.63
N TYR A 92 -9.00 8.64 0.29
CA TYR A 92 -7.83 8.80 1.14
C TYR A 92 -7.82 7.67 2.18
N GLY A 93 -7.35 6.50 1.76
CA GLY A 93 -7.00 5.39 2.63
C GLY A 93 -5.91 5.80 3.62
N ASP A 94 -5.78 5.06 4.71
CA ASP A 94 -4.71 5.32 5.68
C ASP A 94 -3.36 4.91 5.12
N LEU A 95 -2.29 5.48 5.69
CA LEU A 95 -0.93 5.03 5.44
C LEU A 95 -0.66 3.74 6.20
N TYR A 96 -0.17 2.74 5.48
CA TYR A 96 0.28 1.46 6.00
C TYR A 96 1.73 1.21 5.59
N VAL A 97 2.45 0.50 6.45
CA VAL A 97 3.74 -0.10 6.10
C VAL A 97 3.67 -1.60 6.26
N VAL A 98 4.30 -2.32 5.34
CA VAL A 98 4.46 -3.77 5.41
C VAL A 98 5.87 -4.14 4.97
N ARG A 99 6.40 -5.26 5.46
CA ARG A 99 7.62 -5.82 4.86
C ARG A 99 7.30 -6.38 3.48
N PHE A 100 8.28 -6.39 2.58
CA PHE A 100 8.06 -6.88 1.21
C PHE A 100 7.65 -8.36 1.14
N ASP A 101 7.85 -9.13 2.21
CA ASP A 101 7.38 -10.52 2.37
C ASP A 101 5.90 -10.63 2.80
N GLY A 102 5.20 -9.50 3.00
CA GLY A 102 3.82 -9.42 3.48
C GLY A 102 3.67 -9.46 5.00
N SER A 103 4.76 -9.64 5.75
CA SER A 103 4.72 -9.69 7.21
C SER A 103 4.83 -8.30 7.85
N GLY A 104 4.45 -8.22 9.13
CA GLY A 104 4.67 -7.01 9.93
C GLY A 104 3.84 -5.80 9.49
N LEU A 105 2.65 -6.02 8.94
CA LEU A 105 1.73 -4.95 8.56
C LEU A 105 1.46 -4.02 9.77
N GLN A 106 1.68 -2.73 9.57
CA GLN A 106 1.42 -1.70 10.55
C GLN A 106 0.70 -0.51 9.90
N ARG A 107 -0.40 -0.07 10.51
CA ARG A 107 -1.05 1.19 10.18
C ARG A 107 -0.28 2.35 10.83
N LEU A 108 0.02 3.40 10.06
CA LEU A 108 0.75 4.60 10.50
C LEU A 108 -0.17 5.77 10.82
N THR A 109 -1.22 6.00 10.04
CA THR A 109 -2.20 7.06 10.30
C THR A 109 -3.50 6.48 10.82
N TRP A 110 -4.15 7.16 11.76
CA TRP A 110 -5.53 6.88 12.13
C TRP A 110 -6.35 8.09 11.72
N ASN A 111 -7.30 7.92 10.80
CA ASN A 111 -8.28 8.95 10.44
C ASN A 111 -9.32 9.17 11.56
N GLY A 112 -8.83 9.42 12.77
CA GLY A 112 -9.58 9.87 13.92
C GLY A 112 -8.72 10.85 14.70
N SER A 113 -8.78 12.12 14.30
CA SER A 113 -8.35 13.31 15.04
C SER A 113 -6.97 13.27 15.74
N LEU A 114 -6.03 14.03 15.16
CA LEU A 114 -4.96 14.76 15.87
C LEU A 114 -3.79 13.95 16.48
N VAL A 115 -2.92 13.34 15.67
CA VAL A 115 -1.46 13.27 15.94
C VAL A 115 -0.69 13.21 14.62
N ILE A 116 -0.45 14.35 13.98
CA ILE A 116 0.41 14.43 12.77
C ILE A 116 1.91 14.41 13.14
N GLU A 117 2.27 14.59 14.41
CA GLU A 117 3.68 14.75 14.81
C GLU A 117 4.50 13.45 14.85
N ASN A 118 3.88 12.26 14.98
CA ASN A 118 4.66 10.99 15.10
C ASN A 118 4.90 10.26 13.77
N VAL A 119 4.15 10.58 12.71
CA VAL A 119 4.32 9.87 11.42
C VAL A 119 5.52 10.42 10.67
N VAL A 120 5.74 11.74 10.70
CA VAL A 120 6.87 12.39 10.01
C VAL A 120 8.22 11.92 10.56
N ASP A 121 8.39 11.84 11.88
CA ASP A 121 9.66 11.42 12.46
C ASP A 121 9.95 9.92 12.26
N LYS A 122 8.90 9.10 12.16
CA LYS A 122 9.05 7.67 11.84
C LYS A 122 9.34 7.43 10.35
N LEU A 123 8.84 8.30 9.47
CA LEU A 123 9.11 8.22 8.03
C LEU A 123 10.50 8.79 7.68
N LYS A 124 10.98 9.85 8.34
CA LYS A 124 12.32 10.42 8.10
C LYS A 124 13.44 9.38 8.21
N GLY A 125 13.38 8.51 9.24
CA GLY A 125 14.40 7.46 9.43
C GLY A 125 14.44 6.37 8.34
N HIS A 126 13.42 6.27 7.48
CA HIS A 126 13.26 5.15 6.54
C HIS A 126 13.07 5.57 5.06
N PHE A 127 12.82 6.85 4.77
CA PHE A 127 12.44 7.29 3.41
C PHE A 127 13.18 8.54 2.89
N ASP A 128 14.15 9.08 3.64
CA ASP A 128 14.79 10.40 3.38
C ASP A 128 15.69 10.50 2.11
N ASP A 129 15.74 9.50 1.23
CA ASP A 129 16.68 9.46 0.08
C ASP A 129 16.03 9.49 -1.32
N GLN A 130 14.80 9.99 -1.46
CA GLN A 130 14.20 10.17 -2.80
C GLN A 130 14.18 11.65 -3.22
N PHE A 131 15.16 12.02 -4.05
CA PHE A 131 15.17 13.23 -4.89
C PHE A 131 15.00 12.86 -6.36
#